data_AF-A0A1W1XUE9-F1
#
_entry.id   AF-A0A1W1XUE9-F1
#
_cell.length_a   1.000
_cell.length_b   1.000
_cell.length_c   1.000
_cell.angle_alpha   90.00
_cell.angle_beta   90.00
_cell.angle_gamma   90.00
#
_symmetry.space_group_name_H-M   'P 1'
#
loop_
_entity.id
_entity.type
_entity.pdbx_description
1 polymer ?
#
loop_
_entity_poly.entity_id
_entity_poly.type
_entity_poly.pdbx_seq_one_letter_code
_entity_poly.pdbx_strand_id
1 'polypeptide(L)'
;MSLKNKMTWQTLIVLALFQAVVLAAFYFMARHLLQGMEAWVKPFLGADGSTLPQEALQAFTNLETLMGQAKRYLPAVVFGLGGLGIVITWLAVQGLGRSLIGRAQEAGISAAPVAPAKSAREKTKTEGDALPEDLDPKTVGAAQILSILQRQGRFIDFLEEDLGPYEDAQIGAAVRTIHESCKAALAEYVQLETVMDEEEGAQVTIPVGFDAAAIRLTGQVEGDPPFRGVLRHRGWRIRKIQLPRITAHLGKEKIVAPAEVEVGGDA
;
A
#
# COMPACT_ATOMS: atom_id res chain seq x y z
N MET A 1 9.81 -6.31 -13.33
CA MET A 1 8.81 -7.10 -12.57
C MET A 1 7.99 -6.13 -11.73
N SER A 2 6.71 -5.92 -12.09
CA SER A 2 5.82 -4.90 -11.51
C SER A 2 5.77 -4.96 -9.97
N LEU A 3 5.68 -3.81 -9.28
CA LEU A 3 5.55 -3.72 -7.81
C LEU A 3 4.40 -4.59 -7.27
N LYS A 4 3.31 -4.74 -8.04
CA LYS A 4 2.19 -5.62 -7.70
C LYS A 4 2.61 -7.10 -7.60
N ASN A 5 3.53 -7.56 -8.45
CA ASN A 5 4.06 -8.92 -8.38
C ASN A 5 5.02 -9.12 -7.20
N LYS A 6 5.70 -8.06 -6.72
CA LYS A 6 6.55 -8.18 -5.53
C LYS A 6 5.71 -8.39 -4.27
N MET A 7 4.61 -7.65 -4.13
CA MET A 7 3.73 -7.75 -2.95
C MET A 7 3.02 -9.11 -2.87
N THR A 8 2.57 -9.67 -4.00
CA THR A 8 1.92 -11.00 -4.02
C THR A 8 2.88 -12.15 -3.72
N TRP A 9 4.15 -12.00 -4.11
CA TRP A 9 5.21 -12.95 -3.78
C TRP A 9 5.61 -12.86 -2.31
N GLN A 10 5.69 -11.66 -1.74
CA GLN A 10 5.98 -11.47 -0.32
C GLN A 10 4.92 -12.11 0.57
N THR A 11 3.64 -11.95 0.26
CA THR A 11 2.55 -12.57 1.04
C THR A 11 2.57 -14.08 0.95
N LEU A 12 2.86 -14.64 -0.23
CA LEU A 12 3.04 -16.09 -0.40
C LEU A 12 4.20 -16.61 0.46
N ILE A 13 5.34 -15.92 0.46
CA ILE A 13 6.52 -16.32 1.22
C ILE A 13 6.25 -16.30 2.72
N VAL A 14 5.65 -15.22 3.24
CA VAL A 14 5.33 -15.11 4.68
C VAL A 14 4.32 -16.19 5.09
N LEU A 15 3.27 -16.41 4.30
CA LEU A 15 2.28 -17.44 4.58
C LEU A 15 2.89 -18.85 4.54
N ALA A 16 3.74 -19.13 3.55
CA ALA A 16 4.43 -20.41 3.43
C ALA A 16 5.39 -20.66 4.61
N LEU A 17 6.14 -19.64 5.05
CA LEU A 17 7.03 -19.75 6.21
C LEU A 17 6.25 -20.03 7.50
N PHE A 18 5.18 -19.28 7.74
CA PHE A 18 4.33 -19.49 8.92
C PHE A 18 3.71 -20.89 8.93
N GLN A 19 3.12 -21.31 7.81
CA GLN A 19 2.50 -22.64 7.69
C GLN A 19 3.54 -23.76 7.75
N ALA A 20 4.75 -23.56 7.24
CA ALA A 20 5.82 -24.55 7.36
C ALA A 20 6.19 -24.80 8.82
N VAL A 21 6.27 -23.76 9.65
CA VAL A 21 6.52 -23.89 11.10
C VAL A 21 5.37 -24.65 11.77
N VAL A 22 4.13 -24.31 11.46
CA VAL A 22 2.93 -24.98 12.02
C VAL A 22 2.91 -26.47 11.62
N LEU A 23 3.07 -26.79 10.34
CA LEU A 23 3.10 -28.16 9.83
C LEU A 23 4.24 -28.97 10.41
N ALA A 24 5.42 -28.38 10.58
CA ALA A 24 6.55 -29.01 11.25
C ALA A 24 6.20 -29.34 12.71
N ALA A 25 5.61 -28.39 13.45
CA ALA A 25 5.19 -28.62 14.84
C ALA A 25 4.17 -29.78 14.94
N PHE A 26 3.16 -29.80 14.08
CA PHE A 26 2.19 -30.91 14.03
C PHE A 26 2.82 -32.24 13.66
N TYR A 27 3.74 -32.26 12.69
CA TYR A 27 4.46 -33.46 12.31
C TYR A 27 5.28 -34.03 13.47
N PHE A 28 6.06 -33.19 14.15
CA PHE A 28 6.87 -33.61 15.30
C PHE A 28 6.00 -34.09 16.46
N MET A 29 4.91 -33.39 16.76
CA MET A 29 3.97 -33.79 17.82
C MET A 29 3.31 -35.15 17.51
N ALA A 30 2.78 -35.35 16.31
CA ALA A 30 2.16 -36.61 15.90
C ALA A 30 3.18 -37.77 15.90
N ARG A 31 4.40 -37.51 15.43
CA ARG A 31 5.49 -38.50 15.47
C ARG A 31 5.86 -38.87 16.90
N HIS A 32 5.95 -37.90 17.80
CA HIS A 32 6.27 -38.14 19.21
C HIS A 32 5.19 -38.98 19.90
N LEU A 33 3.91 -38.68 19.66
CA LEU A 33 2.79 -39.47 20.19
C LEU A 33 2.82 -40.91 19.67
N LEU A 34 3.03 -41.11 18.36
CA LEU A 34 3.13 -42.45 17.78
C LEU A 34 4.38 -43.22 18.26
N GLN A 35 5.45 -42.53 18.62
CA GLN A 35 6.63 -43.14 19.24
C GLN A 35 6.36 -43.56 20.69
N GLY A 36 5.68 -42.71 21.47
CA GLY A 36 5.27 -43.03 22.84
C GLY A 36 4.32 -44.24 22.88
N MET A 37 3.33 -44.28 21.99
CA MET A 37 2.43 -45.43 21.87
C MET A 37 3.17 -46.71 21.47
N GLU A 38 4.11 -46.66 20.52
CA GLU A 38 4.90 -47.84 20.15
C GLU A 38 5.75 -48.33 21.32
N ALA A 39 6.41 -47.42 22.05
CA ALA A 39 7.19 -47.77 23.22
C ALA A 39 6.34 -48.43 24.32
N TRP A 40 5.07 -48.05 24.44
CA TRP A 40 4.12 -48.65 25.37
C TRP A 40 3.61 -50.03 24.91
N VAL A 41 3.37 -50.23 23.61
CA VAL A 41 2.86 -51.50 23.05
C VAL A 41 3.94 -52.58 22.99
N LYS A 42 5.18 -52.20 22.65
CA LYS A 42 6.27 -53.13 22.34
C LYS A 42 6.57 -54.20 23.42
N PRO A 43 6.55 -53.90 24.74
CA PRO A 43 6.73 -54.90 25.79
C PRO A 43 5.69 -56.02 25.75
N PHE A 44 4.42 -55.69 25.45
CA PHE A 44 3.32 -56.67 25.36
C PHE A 44 3.42 -57.60 24.14
N LEU A 45 4.22 -57.23 23.14
CA LEU A 45 4.54 -58.06 21.98
C LEU A 45 5.83 -58.88 22.16
N GLY A 46 6.58 -58.62 23.24
CA GLY A 46 7.83 -59.28 23.59
C GLY A 46 7.65 -60.39 24.62
N ALA A 47 8.67 -60.59 25.47
CA ALA A 47 8.73 -61.68 26.44
C ALA A 47 7.54 -61.68 27.43
N ASP A 48 7.05 -60.49 27.80
CA ASP A 48 5.95 -60.31 28.75
C ASP A 48 4.57 -60.68 28.16
N GLY A 49 4.47 -60.72 26.82
CA GLY A 49 3.25 -61.07 26.10
C GLY A 49 2.87 -62.55 26.12
N SER A 50 3.80 -63.43 26.51
CA SER A 50 3.60 -64.89 26.55
C SER A 50 2.49 -65.35 27.50
N THR A 51 2.06 -64.48 28.42
CA THR A 51 0.99 -64.72 29.40
C THR A 51 -0.38 -64.22 28.95
N LEU A 52 -0.47 -63.52 27.83
CA LEU A 52 -1.71 -62.91 27.34
C LEU A 52 -2.55 -63.89 26.51
N PRO A 53 -3.90 -63.73 26.51
CA PRO A 53 -4.77 -64.44 25.58
C PRO A 53 -4.39 -64.16 24.13
N GLN A 54 -4.54 -65.16 23.26
CA GLN A 54 -4.15 -65.07 21.84
C GLN A 54 -4.85 -63.92 21.09
N GLU A 55 -6.11 -63.63 21.44
CA GLU A 55 -6.87 -62.50 20.90
C GLU A 55 -6.24 -61.15 21.25
N ALA A 56 -5.70 -61.00 22.47
CA ALA A 56 -5.04 -59.78 22.91
C ALA A 56 -3.71 -59.57 22.19
N LEU A 57 -2.90 -60.63 22.03
CA LEU A 57 -1.68 -60.58 21.23
C LEU A 57 -1.95 -60.16 19.79
N GLN A 58 -2.97 -60.75 19.16
CA GLN A 58 -3.38 -60.39 17.80
C GLN A 58 -3.83 -58.92 17.70
N ALA A 59 -4.56 -58.42 18.70
CA ALA A 59 -4.95 -57.00 18.77
C ALA A 59 -3.72 -56.08 18.85
N PHE A 60 -2.71 -56.41 19.66
CA PHE A 60 -1.47 -55.64 19.74
C PHE A 60 -0.66 -55.68 18.45
N THR A 61 -0.59 -56.83 17.75
CA THR A 61 0.10 -56.93 16.45
C THR A 61 -0.61 -56.10 15.37
N ASN A 62 -1.94 -56.12 15.38
CA ASN A 62 -2.73 -55.26 14.50
C ASN A 62 -2.48 -53.78 14.80
N LEU A 63 -2.40 -53.41 16.09
CA LEU A 63 -2.09 -52.04 16.52
C LEU A 63 -0.68 -51.61 16.11
N GLU A 64 0.34 -52.46 16.27
CA GLU A 64 1.71 -52.20 15.79
C GLU A 64 1.75 -51.96 14.28
N THR A 65 1.04 -52.80 13.52
CA THR A 65 0.91 -52.66 12.06
C THR A 65 0.25 -51.32 11.70
N LEU A 66 -0.83 -50.95 12.38
CA LEU A 66 -1.52 -49.67 12.18
C LEU A 66 -0.62 -48.47 12.51
N MET A 67 0.13 -48.52 13.62
CA MET A 67 1.08 -47.46 13.97
C MET A 67 2.22 -47.34 12.94
N GLY A 68 2.71 -48.46 12.42
CA GLY A 68 3.70 -48.49 11.34
C GLY A 68 3.19 -47.85 10.06
N GLN A 69 1.95 -48.17 9.66
CA GLN A 69 1.28 -47.53 8.53
C GLN A 69 1.07 -46.04 8.77
N ALA A 70 0.58 -45.65 9.95
CA ALA A 70 0.38 -44.25 10.31
C ALA A 70 1.69 -43.45 10.19
N LYS A 71 2.81 -43.97 10.71
CA LYS A 71 4.14 -43.34 10.58
C LYS A 71 4.58 -43.20 9.13
N ARG A 72 4.29 -44.20 8.28
CA ARG A 72 4.64 -44.18 6.86
C ARG A 72 3.86 -43.11 6.09
N TYR A 73 2.58 -42.94 6.39
CA TYR A 73 1.72 -41.97 5.70
C TYR A 73 1.77 -40.56 6.30
N LEU A 74 2.18 -40.41 7.57
CA LEU A 74 2.19 -39.13 8.28
C LEU A 74 2.90 -38.00 7.52
N PRO A 75 4.10 -38.16 6.93
CA PRO A 75 4.72 -37.08 6.15
C PRO A 75 3.90 -36.69 4.93
N ALA A 76 3.37 -37.66 4.18
CA ALA A 76 2.59 -37.40 2.97
C ALA A 76 1.28 -36.68 3.29
N VAL A 77 0.61 -37.04 4.39
CA VAL A 77 -0.62 -36.38 4.84
C VAL A 77 -0.34 -34.97 5.32
N VAL A 78 0.61 -34.78 6.24
CA VAL A 78 0.89 -33.47 6.84
C VAL A 78 1.42 -32.49 5.80
N PHE A 79 2.45 -32.85 5.04
CA PHE A 79 3.06 -31.93 4.07
C PHE A 79 2.28 -31.85 2.75
N GLY A 80 1.63 -32.93 2.31
CA GLY A 80 0.82 -32.93 1.09
C GLY A 80 -0.46 -32.12 1.24
N LEU A 81 -1.27 -32.42 2.26
CA LEU A 81 -2.50 -31.65 2.53
C LEU A 81 -2.17 -30.24 3.01
N GLY A 82 -1.11 -30.09 3.82
CA GLY A 82 -0.62 -28.78 4.26
C GLY A 82 -0.19 -27.89 3.09
N GLY A 83 0.53 -28.44 2.11
CA GLY A 83 0.91 -27.74 0.89
C GLY A 83 -0.29 -27.28 0.06
N LEU A 84 -1.31 -28.13 -0.09
CA LEU A 84 -2.56 -27.75 -0.75
C LEU A 84 -3.30 -26.64 0.03
N GLY A 85 -3.31 -26.73 1.36
CA GLY A 85 -3.85 -25.71 2.24
C GLY A 85 -3.19 -24.35 2.05
N ILE A 86 -1.86 -24.30 1.92
CA ILE A 86 -1.12 -23.06 1.64
C ILE A 86 -1.61 -22.39 0.35
N VAL A 87 -1.77 -23.17 -0.73
CA VAL A 87 -2.24 -22.65 -2.02
C VAL A 87 -3.68 -22.14 -1.92
N ILE A 88 -4.57 -22.90 -1.27
CA ILE A 88 -5.98 -22.51 -1.09
C ILE A 88 -6.10 -21.25 -0.25
N THR A 89 -5.42 -21.18 0.90
CA THR A 89 -5.43 -19.99 1.76
C THR A 89 -4.83 -18.79 1.06
N TRP A 90 -3.75 -18.98 0.29
CA TRP A 90 -3.18 -17.90 -0.52
C TRP A 90 -4.16 -17.37 -1.57
N LEU A 91 -4.85 -18.26 -2.31
CA LEU A 91 -5.88 -17.87 -3.27
C LEU A 91 -7.06 -17.15 -2.60
N ALA A 92 -7.47 -17.60 -1.41
CA ALA A 92 -8.52 -16.95 -0.63
C ALA A 92 -8.10 -15.53 -0.19
N VAL A 93 -6.88 -15.35 0.30
CA VAL A 93 -6.34 -14.01 0.66
C VAL A 93 -6.31 -13.08 -0.55
N GLN A 94 -5.94 -13.58 -1.73
CA GLN A 94 -6.00 -12.81 -2.98
C GLN A 94 -7.44 -12.47 -3.40
N GLY A 95 -8.37 -13.43 -3.25
CA GLY A 95 -9.78 -13.25 -3.57
C GLY A 95 -10.47 -12.21 -2.67
N LEU A 96 -10.26 -12.30 -1.36
CA LEU A 96 -10.78 -11.33 -0.39
C LEU A 96 -10.18 -9.94 -0.63
N GLY A 97 -8.86 -9.84 -0.83
CA GLY A 97 -8.21 -8.56 -1.14
C GLY A 97 -8.76 -7.90 -2.41
N ARG A 98 -9.00 -8.68 -3.47
CA ARG A 98 -9.62 -8.19 -4.71
C ARG A 98 -11.08 -7.79 -4.51
N SER A 99 -11.84 -8.54 -3.71
CA SER A 99 -13.25 -8.23 -3.43
C SER A 99 -13.44 -6.96 -2.59
N LEU A 100 -12.52 -6.67 -1.67
CA LEU A 100 -12.54 -5.45 -0.87
C LEU A 100 -12.17 -4.22 -1.72
N ILE A 101 -11.19 -4.38 -2.63
CA ILE A 101 -10.84 -3.34 -3.61
C ILE A 101 -12.02 -3.10 -4.58
N GLY A 102 -12.67 -4.17 -5.06
CA GLY A 102 -13.84 -4.08 -5.93
C GLY A 102 -15.03 -3.40 -5.25
N ARG A 103 -15.30 -3.70 -3.97
CA ARG A 103 -16.37 -3.05 -3.19
C ARG A 103 -16.06 -1.58 -2.88
N ALA A 104 -14.79 -1.22 -2.67
CA ALA A 104 -14.40 0.18 -2.57
C ALA A 104 -14.63 0.94 -3.89
N GLN A 105 -14.43 0.26 -5.03
CA GLN A 105 -14.64 0.82 -6.36
C GLN A 105 -16.14 0.92 -6.73
N GLU A 106 -16.98 -0.04 -6.30
CA GLU A 106 -18.45 -0.01 -6.44
C GLU A 106 -19.12 1.00 -5.51
N ALA A 107 -18.54 1.28 -4.34
CA ALA A 107 -19.01 2.31 -3.40
C ALA A 107 -18.71 3.76 -3.87
N GLY A 108 -18.40 3.97 -5.14
CA GLY A 108 -18.19 5.30 -5.72
C GLY A 108 -16.81 5.92 -5.43
N ILE A 109 -15.93 5.26 -4.68
CA ILE A 109 -14.52 5.66 -4.54
C ILE A 109 -13.75 5.21 -5.78
N SER A 110 -14.15 5.71 -6.96
CA SER A 110 -13.39 5.53 -8.18
C SER A 110 -12.26 6.57 -8.22
N ALA A 111 -11.13 6.25 -7.60
CA ALA A 111 -9.84 6.69 -8.12
C ALA A 111 -9.40 5.67 -9.18
N ALA A 112 -10.14 5.55 -10.28
CA ALA A 112 -9.62 4.86 -11.45
C ALA A 112 -8.30 5.54 -11.83
N PRO A 113 -7.18 4.80 -11.97
CA PRO A 113 -6.08 5.31 -12.76
C PRO A 113 -6.63 5.42 -14.18
N VAL A 114 -6.89 6.63 -14.63
CA VAL A 114 -6.95 6.88 -16.07
C VAL A 114 -5.60 6.40 -16.57
N ALA A 115 -5.59 5.25 -17.25
CA ALA A 115 -4.42 4.80 -18.00
C ALA A 115 -3.88 6.03 -18.75
N PRO A 116 -2.56 6.27 -18.79
CA PRO A 116 -2.05 7.43 -19.50
C PRO A 116 -2.67 7.36 -20.90
N ALA A 117 -3.60 8.26 -21.17
CA ALA A 117 -4.33 8.25 -22.42
C ALA A 117 -3.22 8.41 -23.44
N LYS A 118 -2.92 7.31 -24.14
CA LYS A 118 -2.05 7.36 -25.31
C LYS A 118 -2.67 8.45 -26.14
N SER A 119 -1.93 9.55 -26.20
CA SER A 119 -2.14 10.69 -27.07
C SER A 119 -2.97 10.25 -28.27
N ALA A 120 -4.29 10.44 -28.17
CA ALA A 120 -5.11 10.64 -29.33
C ALA A 120 -4.59 11.96 -29.87
N ARG A 121 -3.57 11.84 -30.72
CA ARG A 121 -3.10 12.88 -31.62
C ARG A 121 -4.23 13.06 -32.63
N GLU A 122 -5.35 13.59 -32.17
CA GLU A 122 -6.39 14.09 -33.04
C GLU A 122 -6.08 15.56 -33.30
N LYS A 123 -5.87 15.81 -34.58
CA LYS A 123 -5.55 17.11 -35.15
C LYS A 123 -6.75 18.02 -34.95
N THR A 124 -6.74 18.85 -33.92
CA THR A 124 -7.42 20.15 -34.00
C THR A 124 -6.33 21.20 -34.07
N LYS A 125 -5.95 21.51 -35.30
CA LYS A 125 -5.27 22.76 -35.64
C LYS A 125 -6.37 23.81 -35.79
N THR A 126 -6.07 25.02 -35.30
CA THR A 126 -6.94 26.21 -35.20
C THR A 126 -7.70 26.19 -33.87
N GLU A 127 -7.42 27.06 -32.92
CA GLU A 127 -7.23 28.50 -33.04
C GLU A 127 -6.35 28.99 -31.89
N GLY A 128 -5.39 29.86 -32.21
CA GLY A 128 -4.70 30.61 -31.17
C GLY A 128 -5.69 31.54 -30.49
N ASP A 129 -5.53 31.73 -29.19
CA ASP A 129 -5.81 33.04 -28.64
C ASP A 129 -4.72 33.29 -27.61
N ALA A 130 -4.06 34.43 -27.76
CA ALA A 130 -3.19 34.94 -26.72
C ALA A 130 -4.00 35.01 -25.41
N LEU A 131 -3.31 34.98 -24.27
CA LEU A 131 -3.89 35.45 -23.02
C LEU A 131 -4.65 36.76 -23.32
N PRO A 132 -5.95 36.88 -23.02
CA PRO A 132 -6.64 38.16 -23.04
C PRO A 132 -5.79 39.18 -22.28
N GLU A 133 -5.54 40.35 -22.88
CA GLU A 133 -4.65 41.38 -22.31
C GLU A 133 -5.13 41.91 -20.94
N ASP A 134 -6.37 41.61 -20.53
CA ASP A 134 -6.98 42.07 -19.28
C ASP A 134 -6.79 41.13 -18.08
N LEU A 135 -6.27 39.92 -18.28
CA LEU A 135 -6.20 38.93 -17.19
C LEU A 135 -4.96 39.14 -16.32
N ASP A 136 -5.18 39.26 -15.01
CA ASP A 136 -4.11 39.31 -14.02
C ASP A 136 -3.25 38.02 -14.10
N PRO A 137 -1.97 38.11 -14.50
CA PRO A 137 -1.09 36.95 -14.64
C PRO A 137 -0.94 36.13 -13.35
N LYS A 138 -1.08 36.76 -12.17
CA LYS A 138 -0.99 36.08 -10.88
C LYS A 138 -2.18 35.15 -10.67
N THR A 139 -3.39 35.64 -10.92
CA THR A 139 -4.63 34.88 -10.84
C THR A 139 -4.61 33.70 -11.81
N VAL A 140 -4.15 33.91 -13.04
CA VAL A 140 -4.05 32.85 -14.05
C VAL A 140 -3.04 31.78 -13.63
N GLY A 141 -1.85 32.18 -13.15
CA GLY A 141 -0.84 31.24 -12.66
C GLY A 141 -1.33 30.39 -11.47
N ALA A 142 -2.04 31.00 -10.52
CA ALA A 142 -2.62 30.29 -9.38
C ALA A 142 -3.68 29.28 -9.81
N ALA A 143 -4.62 29.70 -10.68
CA ALA A 143 -5.63 28.81 -11.24
C ALA A 143 -5.00 27.67 -12.07
N GLN A 144 -3.88 27.93 -12.73
CA GLN A 144 -3.16 26.93 -13.52
C GLN A 144 -2.53 25.83 -12.68
N ILE A 145 -1.87 26.20 -11.58
CA ILE A 145 -1.35 25.22 -10.61
C ILE A 145 -2.50 24.37 -10.05
N LEU A 146 -3.61 25.02 -9.69
CA LEU A 146 -4.76 24.32 -9.14
C LEU A 146 -5.38 23.35 -10.17
N SER A 147 -5.48 23.76 -11.44
CA SER A 147 -5.98 22.91 -12.54
C SER A 147 -5.07 21.71 -12.79
N ILE A 148 -3.76 21.89 -12.71
CA ILE A 148 -2.78 20.81 -12.82
C ILE A 148 -2.97 19.79 -11.69
N LEU A 149 -3.04 20.26 -10.44
CA LEU A 149 -3.22 19.40 -9.26
C LEU A 149 -4.57 18.67 -9.30
N GLN A 150 -5.63 19.34 -9.75
CA GLN A 150 -6.94 18.72 -9.90
C GLN A 150 -6.94 17.65 -11.00
N ARG A 151 -6.44 17.97 -12.20
CA ARG A 151 -6.47 17.06 -13.35
C ARG A 151 -5.61 15.82 -13.14
N GLN A 152 -4.45 15.95 -12.49
CA GLN A 152 -3.56 14.81 -12.26
C GLN A 152 -3.88 14.07 -10.96
N GLY A 153 -4.24 14.80 -9.89
CA GLY A 153 -4.32 14.27 -8.53
C GLY A 153 -5.67 14.37 -7.84
N ARG A 154 -6.70 14.95 -8.47
CA ARG A 154 -8.03 15.18 -7.86
C ARG A 154 -7.97 15.96 -6.55
N PHE A 155 -7.06 16.93 -6.47
CA PHE A 155 -6.77 17.66 -5.24
C PHE A 155 -7.97 18.41 -4.67
N ILE A 156 -8.76 19.08 -5.52
CA ILE A 156 -9.96 19.81 -5.06
C ILE A 156 -11.01 18.80 -4.58
N ASP A 157 -11.29 17.75 -5.37
CA ASP A 157 -12.26 16.72 -4.98
C ASP A 157 -11.91 16.13 -3.61
N PHE A 158 -10.63 15.88 -3.36
CA PHE A 158 -10.17 15.36 -2.08
C PHE A 158 -10.44 16.32 -0.90
N LEU A 159 -10.29 17.63 -1.11
CA LEU A 159 -10.54 18.62 -0.06
C LEU A 159 -12.03 18.86 0.20
N GLU A 160 -12.86 18.71 -0.82
CA GLU A 160 -14.32 18.89 -0.74
C GLU A 160 -15.06 17.61 -0.28
N GLU A 161 -14.39 16.45 -0.26
CA GLU A 161 -14.95 15.18 0.19
C GLU A 161 -15.11 15.12 1.73
N ASP A 162 -16.27 14.70 2.20
CA ASP A 162 -16.49 14.43 3.64
C ASP A 162 -15.86 13.08 4.01
N LEU A 163 -14.78 13.14 4.78
CA LEU A 163 -14.07 11.94 5.22
C LEU A 163 -14.72 11.24 6.44
N GLY A 164 -15.68 11.89 7.12
CA GLY A 164 -16.28 11.39 8.36
C GLY A 164 -16.91 9.99 8.28
N PRO A 165 -17.56 9.59 7.18
CA PRO A 165 -18.16 8.26 7.04
C PRO A 165 -17.17 7.11 6.76
N TYR A 166 -15.90 7.40 6.48
CA TYR A 166 -14.93 6.38 6.05
C TYR A 166 -14.01 5.92 7.18
N GLU A 167 -13.65 4.64 7.16
CA GLU A 167 -12.67 4.09 8.09
C GLU A 167 -11.24 4.45 7.67
N ASP A 168 -10.32 4.54 8.63
CA ASP A 168 -8.90 4.91 8.44
C ASP A 168 -8.22 4.09 7.32
N ALA A 169 -8.56 2.81 7.19
CA ALA A 169 -8.00 1.94 6.17
C ALA A 169 -8.42 2.35 4.75
N GLN A 170 -9.67 2.80 4.58
CA GLN A 170 -10.21 3.26 3.30
C GLN A 170 -9.61 4.61 2.94
N ILE A 171 -9.55 5.54 3.90
CA ILE A 171 -8.91 6.84 3.74
C ILE A 171 -7.45 6.65 3.32
N GLY A 172 -6.71 5.81 4.05
CA GLY A 172 -5.30 5.53 3.74
C GLY A 172 -5.09 4.87 2.37
N ALA A 173 -6.06 4.11 1.85
CA ALA A 173 -5.97 3.54 0.50
C ALA A 173 -6.12 4.64 -0.57
N ALA A 174 -7.12 5.52 -0.45
CA ALA A 174 -7.38 6.59 -1.41
C ALA A 174 -6.30 7.70 -1.36
N VAL A 175 -5.95 8.15 -0.16
CA VAL A 175 -4.98 9.25 0.07
C VAL A 175 -3.63 8.92 -0.53
N ARG A 176 -3.15 7.67 -0.48
CA ARG A 176 -1.86 7.30 -1.07
C ARG A 176 -1.81 7.57 -2.56
N THR A 177 -2.87 7.24 -3.30
CA THR A 177 -2.96 7.48 -4.73
C THR A 177 -3.04 8.98 -5.04
N ILE A 178 -3.90 9.72 -4.34
CA ILE A 178 -4.05 11.18 -4.50
C ILE A 178 -2.71 11.88 -4.21
N HIS A 179 -2.04 11.50 -3.11
CA HIS A 179 -0.75 12.03 -2.71
C HIS A 179 0.34 11.74 -3.76
N GLU A 180 0.44 10.51 -4.25
CA GLU A 180 1.42 10.15 -5.28
C GLU A 180 1.21 10.96 -6.57
N SER A 181 -0.04 11.11 -7.01
CA SER A 181 -0.38 11.88 -8.21
C SER A 181 -0.15 13.38 -8.04
N CYS A 182 -0.54 13.98 -6.91
CA CYS A 182 -0.28 15.39 -6.64
C CYS A 182 1.23 15.67 -6.54
N LYS A 183 1.99 14.76 -5.92
CA LYS A 183 3.45 14.86 -5.83
C LYS A 183 4.10 14.77 -7.20
N ALA A 184 3.63 13.87 -8.07
CA ALA A 184 4.13 13.75 -9.44
C ALA A 184 3.84 15.02 -10.25
N ALA A 185 2.61 15.55 -10.15
CA ALA A 185 2.20 16.79 -10.80
C ALA A 185 3.07 17.97 -10.37
N LEU A 186 3.30 18.10 -9.06
CA LEU A 186 4.15 19.16 -8.52
C LEU A 186 5.58 19.01 -9.01
N ALA A 187 6.16 17.81 -8.98
CA ALA A 187 7.53 17.56 -9.45
C ALA A 187 7.73 17.84 -10.95
N GLU A 188 6.69 17.67 -11.77
CA GLU A 188 6.72 17.95 -13.21
C GLU A 188 6.84 19.45 -13.50
N TYR A 189 6.10 20.30 -12.77
CA TYR A 189 5.97 21.73 -13.09
C TYR A 189 6.61 22.68 -12.08
N VAL A 190 6.86 22.25 -10.85
CA VAL A 190 7.40 23.07 -9.74
C VAL A 190 8.54 22.31 -9.04
N GLN A 191 9.76 22.78 -9.25
CA GLN A 191 10.93 22.24 -8.56
C GLN A 191 11.07 22.93 -7.20
N LEU A 192 10.88 22.15 -6.14
CA LEU A 192 11.05 22.59 -4.75
C LEU A 192 12.40 22.12 -4.19
N GLU A 193 12.99 22.95 -3.35
CA GLU A 193 14.17 22.66 -2.55
C GLU A 193 13.93 23.05 -1.08
N THR A 194 14.71 22.50 -0.16
CA THR A 194 14.60 22.85 1.26
C THR A 194 15.24 24.20 1.52
N VAL A 195 14.69 24.98 2.45
CA VAL A 195 15.30 26.26 2.85
C VAL A 195 16.53 26.01 3.74
N MET A 196 16.46 24.98 4.59
CA MET A 196 17.55 24.50 5.44
C MET A 196 17.92 23.05 5.09
N ASP A 197 19.22 22.78 4.99
CA ASP A 197 19.75 21.48 4.56
C ASP A 197 19.82 20.47 5.70
N GLU A 198 19.78 20.94 6.95
CA GLU A 198 19.78 20.12 8.15
C GLU A 198 18.49 19.29 8.29
N GLU A 199 18.57 18.19 9.02
CA GLU A 199 17.41 17.32 9.27
C GLU A 199 16.44 17.94 10.29
N GLU A 200 15.16 17.62 10.16
CA GLU A 200 14.18 17.99 11.18
C GLU A 200 14.52 17.27 12.50
N GLY A 201 14.59 18.02 13.59
CA GLY A 201 15.07 17.56 14.88
C GLY A 201 16.54 17.89 15.17
N ALA A 202 17.32 18.35 14.18
CA ALA A 202 18.70 18.76 14.40
C ALA A 202 18.79 20.07 15.20
N GLN A 203 19.83 20.19 16.02
CA GLN A 203 20.19 21.47 16.62
C GLN A 203 20.84 22.37 15.56
N VAL A 204 20.27 23.55 15.37
CA VAL A 204 20.73 24.54 14.39
C VAL A 204 21.03 25.86 15.08
N THR A 205 22.02 26.58 14.56
CA THR A 205 22.36 27.93 15.01
C THR A 205 21.98 28.90 13.90
N ILE A 206 21.04 29.79 14.19
CA ILE A 206 20.57 30.81 13.25
C ILE A 206 21.48 32.04 13.40
N PRO A 207 22.22 32.42 12.35
CA PRO A 207 23.19 33.50 12.44
C PRO A 207 22.54 34.88 12.55
N VAL A 208 23.34 35.88 12.93
CA VAL A 208 22.96 37.29 12.85
C VAL A 208 22.67 37.66 11.40
N GLY A 209 21.58 38.37 11.15
CA GLY A 209 21.19 38.78 9.79
C GLY A 209 20.49 37.71 8.96
N PHE A 210 19.89 36.70 9.59
CA PHE A 210 19.06 35.71 8.89
C PHE A 210 17.84 36.36 8.20
N ASP A 211 17.38 35.75 7.11
CA ASP A 211 16.18 36.19 6.38
C ASP A 211 14.91 35.76 7.12
N ALA A 212 14.17 36.74 7.65
CA ALA A 212 12.91 36.51 8.36
C ALA A 212 11.78 35.97 7.47
N ALA A 213 11.88 36.10 6.13
CA ALA A 213 10.94 35.46 5.21
C ALA A 213 11.26 33.97 5.00
N ALA A 214 12.53 33.57 5.18
CA ALA A 214 12.98 32.19 5.00
C ALA A 214 12.92 31.38 6.30
N ILE A 215 13.21 32.00 7.45
CA ILE A 215 13.32 31.33 8.75
C ILE A 215 12.38 32.00 9.75
N ARG A 216 11.36 31.25 10.19
CA ARG A 216 10.47 31.68 11.27
C ARG A 216 10.92 31.08 12.60
N LEU A 217 11.34 31.95 13.53
CA LEU A 217 11.64 31.55 14.90
C LEU A 217 10.33 31.28 15.67
N THR A 218 10.31 30.24 16.49
CA THR A 218 9.14 29.87 17.32
C THR A 218 9.61 29.56 18.74
N GLY A 219 8.80 29.94 19.75
CA GLY A 219 9.15 29.78 21.17
C GLY A 219 9.55 31.10 21.84
N GLN A 220 10.39 31.01 22.88
CA GLN A 220 10.93 32.18 23.59
C GLN A 220 12.10 32.76 22.79
N VAL A 221 11.81 33.78 21.98
CA VAL A 221 12.80 34.48 21.17
C VAL A 221 13.17 35.77 21.92
N GLU A 222 14.00 35.64 22.95
CA GLU A 222 14.54 36.76 23.70
C GLU A 222 16.04 36.91 23.42
N GLY A 223 16.49 38.16 23.33
CA GLY A 223 17.88 38.51 23.03
C GLY A 223 18.18 38.68 21.54
N ASP A 224 19.43 38.99 21.24
CA ASP A 224 19.95 39.17 19.89
C ASP A 224 20.51 37.85 19.34
N PRO A 225 20.45 37.63 18.00
CA PRO A 225 21.09 36.48 17.38
C PRO A 225 22.61 36.44 17.69
N PRO A 226 23.26 35.26 17.60
CA PRO A 226 22.77 34.02 17.01
C PRO A 226 21.82 33.23 17.93
N PHE A 227 20.69 32.78 17.37
CA PHE A 227 19.74 31.94 18.09
C PHE A 227 20.12 30.47 17.97
N ARG A 228 19.97 29.69 19.03
CA ARG A 228 20.11 28.23 19.00
C ARG A 228 18.75 27.58 19.21
N GLY A 229 18.43 26.62 18.37
CA GLY A 229 17.14 25.93 18.43
C GLY A 229 17.17 24.58 17.73
N VAL A 230 16.01 23.93 17.73
CA VAL A 230 15.80 22.67 17.03
C VAL A 230 15.01 22.96 15.76
N LEU A 231 15.52 22.50 14.61
CA LEU A 231 14.82 22.66 13.34
C LEU A 231 13.54 21.82 13.35
N ARG A 232 12.37 22.46 13.37
CA ARG A 232 11.07 21.75 13.40
C ARG A 232 10.55 21.41 12.01
N HIS A 233 10.85 22.25 11.02
CA HIS A 233 10.46 22.03 9.63
C HIS A 233 11.49 22.73 8.74
N ARG A 234 11.97 22.06 7.70
CA ARG A 234 13.08 22.56 6.85
C ARG A 234 12.70 23.71 5.91
N GLY A 235 11.40 23.96 5.78
CA GLY A 235 10.85 24.91 4.82
C GLY A 235 10.98 24.44 3.38
N TRP A 236 10.26 25.09 2.48
CA TRP A 236 10.30 24.82 1.05
C TRP A 236 10.52 26.11 0.30
N ARG A 237 11.46 26.12 -0.64
CA ARG A 237 11.70 27.19 -1.60
C ARG A 237 11.43 26.67 -3.00
N ILE A 238 10.82 27.52 -3.82
CA ILE A 238 10.67 27.26 -5.24
C ILE A 238 11.99 27.57 -5.93
N ARG A 239 12.61 26.55 -6.54
CA ARG A 239 13.79 26.70 -7.39
C ARG A 239 13.42 27.07 -8.82
N LYS A 240 12.36 26.48 -9.34
CA LYS A 240 11.92 26.67 -10.74
C LYS A 240 10.44 26.36 -10.91
N ILE A 241 9.76 27.15 -11.73
CA ILE A 241 8.40 26.88 -12.20
C ILE A 241 8.42 26.80 -13.73
N GLN A 242 7.81 25.77 -14.30
CA GLN A 242 7.63 25.62 -15.74
C GLN A 242 6.20 25.16 -15.98
N LEU A 243 5.31 26.06 -16.39
CA LEU A 243 3.90 25.73 -16.60
C LEU A 243 3.60 25.47 -18.09
N PRO A 244 2.61 24.62 -18.39
CA PRO A 244 2.15 24.41 -19.76
C PRO A 244 1.54 25.71 -20.33
N ARG A 245 1.30 25.76 -21.64
CA ARG A 245 0.58 26.90 -22.24
C ARG A 245 -0.86 26.93 -21.71
N ILE A 246 -1.35 28.13 -21.43
CA ILE A 246 -2.70 28.37 -20.90
C ILE A 246 -3.74 28.02 -21.96
N THR A 247 -4.79 27.32 -21.56
CA THR A 247 -5.97 27.06 -22.38
C THR A 247 -6.97 28.20 -22.22
N ALA A 248 -7.72 28.52 -23.28
CA ALA A 248 -8.67 29.65 -23.29
C ALA A 248 -9.71 29.58 -22.14
N HIS A 249 -10.14 28.37 -21.77
CA HIS A 249 -11.12 28.12 -20.69
C HIS A 249 -10.63 28.56 -19.30
N LEU A 250 -9.35 28.32 -18.99
CA LEU A 250 -8.78 28.71 -17.70
C LEU A 250 -8.59 30.24 -17.62
N GLY A 251 -8.23 30.87 -18.74
CA GLY A 251 -8.07 32.31 -18.84
C GLY A 251 -9.39 33.07 -18.72
N LYS A 252 -10.36 32.77 -19.60
CA LYS A 252 -11.59 33.56 -19.72
C LYS A 252 -12.66 33.18 -18.69
N GLU A 253 -12.85 31.88 -18.44
CA GLU A 253 -14.00 31.37 -17.67
C GLU A 253 -13.62 30.96 -16.24
N LYS A 254 -12.31 30.99 -15.91
CA LYS A 254 -11.75 30.56 -14.61
C LYS A 254 -12.16 29.14 -14.23
N ILE A 255 -12.39 28.29 -15.22
CA ILE A 255 -12.76 26.89 -15.03
C ILE A 255 -11.49 26.08 -14.77
N VAL A 256 -11.39 25.50 -13.57
CA VAL A 256 -10.22 24.73 -13.12
C VAL A 256 -10.30 23.28 -13.59
N ALA A 257 -11.50 22.70 -13.59
CA ALA A 257 -11.81 21.39 -14.17
C ALA A 257 -13.21 21.45 -14.82
N PRO A 258 -13.39 20.91 -16.04
CA PRO A 258 -14.71 20.86 -16.65
C PRO A 258 -15.61 19.85 -15.94
N ALA A 259 -16.92 20.08 -15.97
CA ALA A 259 -17.89 19.06 -15.59
C ALA A 259 -17.93 17.97 -16.66
N GLU A 260 -17.84 16.71 -16.24
CA GLU A 260 -17.94 15.55 -17.13
C GLU A 260 -19.36 15.00 -17.08
N VAL A 261 -20.05 14.98 -18.23
CA VAL A 261 -21.41 14.44 -18.37
C VAL A 261 -21.35 13.24 -19.30
N GLU A 262 -21.64 12.06 -18.78
CA GLU A 262 -21.83 10.87 -19.60
C GLU A 262 -23.21 10.93 -20.26
N VAL A 263 -23.25 11.09 -21.59
CA VAL A 263 -24.48 11.01 -22.36
C VAL A 263 -24.80 9.54 -22.63
N GLY A 264 -25.86 9.04 -22.00
CA GLY A 264 -26.45 7.75 -22.33
C GLY A 264 -26.99 7.80 -23.75
N GLY A 265 -26.55 6.87 -24.59
CA GLY A 265 -27.06 6.71 -25.95
C GLY A 265 -28.45 6.09 -25.94
N ASP A 266 -29.47 6.90 -25.67
CA ASP A 266 -30.84 6.56 -26.06
C ASP A 266 -31.06 7.07 -27.49
N ALA A 267 -31.18 6.10 -28.40
CA ALA A 267 -31.58 6.30 -29.79
C ALA A 267 -33.06 6.69 -29.91
#